data_AF-A0A914HI29-F1
#
_entry.id   AF-A0A914HI29-F1
#
_cell.length_a   1.000
_cell.length_b   1.000
_cell.length_c   1.000
_cell.angle_alpha   90.00
_cell.angle_beta   90.00
_cell.angle_gamma   90.00
#
_symmetry.space_group_name_H-M   'P 1'
#
loop_
_entity.id
_entity.type
_entity.pdbx_description
1 polymer ?
#
loop_
_entity_poly.entity_id
_entity_poly.type
_entity_poly.pdbx_seq_one_letter_code
_entity_poly.pdbx_strand_id
1 'polypeptide(L)'
;MYVTGLIWTLYPLLGFFAVLEFTVGLAHVFLCLPFAHFYLSFWSGISAAITSVYALLLDYPNKCELLLQFVSAFFAFGLSFTALIENVCIRKVHLSTDQLSFCAGLLNRTATKQMQCDRILGHLQMHLLQKFSSGPVEQSLHSVRLFVSSLISFCAIAQFFSGVILFGYSARSNRFQLSSSHWHCIFGLIVLLLSTIHSHYCAPMFFTNIVPLVGLYSLIFALFPRVSPNSRFAFRQFLAIVGVALATALASICSFSFFCWANRQNHLRRGNEGDGFGVLRFCRMPERTYEHCERVLDFSFPYLDWPMEQVENEKAVVRIVLHSLLSVCAIGLVSLFMSDAFCVT
;
A
#
# COMPACT_ATOMS: atom_id res chain seq x y z
N MET A 1 7.48 -32.58 -16.02
CA MET A 1 6.55 -32.32 -17.13
C MET A 1 5.12 -31.96 -16.69
N TYR A 2 4.60 -32.44 -15.55
CA TYR A 2 3.26 -32.04 -15.07
C TYR A 2 3.18 -30.57 -14.58
N VAL A 3 4.23 -30.07 -13.91
CA VAL A 3 4.25 -28.70 -13.34
C VAL A 3 4.17 -27.61 -14.42
N THR A 4 4.72 -27.87 -15.60
CA THR A 4 4.67 -26.92 -16.72
C THR A 4 3.24 -26.75 -17.24
N GLY A 5 2.45 -27.83 -17.37
CA GLY A 5 1.09 -27.75 -17.89
C GLY A 5 0.15 -26.87 -17.04
N LEU A 6 0.24 -26.96 -15.71
CA LEU A 6 -0.57 -26.15 -14.79
C LEU A 6 -0.21 -24.65 -14.88
N ILE A 7 1.06 -24.33 -15.12
CA ILE A 7 1.50 -22.93 -15.32
C ILE A 7 0.92 -22.36 -16.61
N TRP A 8 0.89 -23.15 -17.69
CA TRP A 8 0.31 -22.70 -18.95
C TRP A 8 -1.20 -22.41 -18.85
N THR A 9 -1.93 -23.09 -17.96
CA THR A 9 -3.35 -22.79 -17.72
C THR A 9 -3.59 -21.47 -16.97
N LEU A 10 -2.58 -20.91 -16.30
CA LEU A 10 -2.70 -19.62 -15.60
C LEU A 10 -2.79 -18.45 -16.59
N TYR A 11 -2.23 -18.55 -17.80
CA TYR A 11 -2.31 -17.48 -18.80
C TYR A 11 -3.74 -17.20 -19.31
N PRO A 12 -4.53 -18.19 -19.77
CA PRO A 12 -5.92 -17.95 -20.15
C PRO A 12 -6.79 -17.61 -18.94
N LEU A 13 -6.50 -18.16 -17.76
CA LEU A 13 -7.19 -17.81 -16.52
C LEU A 13 -6.97 -16.34 -16.13
N LEU A 14 -5.74 -15.83 -16.29
CA LEU A 14 -5.39 -14.42 -16.11
C LEU A 14 -6.20 -13.53 -17.07
N GLY A 15 -6.32 -13.95 -18.34
CA GLY A 15 -7.12 -13.23 -19.33
C GLY A 15 -8.62 -13.22 -18.98
N PHE A 16 -9.16 -14.34 -18.49
CA PHE A 16 -10.53 -14.41 -18.02
C PHE A 16 -10.78 -13.48 -16.84
N PHE A 17 -9.91 -13.49 -15.83
CA PHE A 17 -10.02 -12.57 -14.70
C PHE A 17 -9.86 -11.11 -15.12
N ALA A 18 -8.98 -10.81 -16.07
CA ALA A 18 -8.81 -9.45 -16.59
C ALA A 18 -10.08 -8.90 -17.25
N VAL A 19 -10.75 -9.71 -18.07
CA VAL A 19 -12.04 -9.32 -18.70
C VAL A 19 -13.14 -9.18 -17.66
N LEU A 20 -13.21 -10.12 -16.70
CA LEU A 20 -14.20 -10.05 -15.63
C LEU A 20 -13.97 -8.83 -14.74
N GLU A 21 -12.73 -8.55 -14.36
CA GLU A 21 -12.35 -7.37 -13.60
C GLU A 21 -12.67 -6.09 -14.35
N PHE A 22 -12.40 -6.02 -15.66
CA PHE A 22 -12.75 -4.87 -16.49
C PHE A 22 -14.27 -4.63 -16.53
N THR A 23 -15.06 -5.68 -16.77
CA THR A 23 -16.53 -5.57 -16.85
C THR A 23 -17.15 -5.20 -15.51
N VAL A 24 -16.68 -5.81 -14.42
CA VAL A 24 -17.13 -5.49 -13.06
C VAL A 24 -16.63 -4.09 -12.66
N GLY A 25 -15.46 -3.67 -13.13
CA GLY A 25 -14.95 -2.30 -12.98
C GLY A 25 -15.85 -1.24 -13.62
N LEU A 26 -16.43 -1.53 -14.79
CA LEU A 26 -17.45 -0.66 -15.38
C LEU A 26 -18.71 -0.59 -14.50
N ALA A 27 -19.15 -1.72 -13.95
CA ALA A 27 -20.27 -1.75 -13.00
C ALA A 27 -19.95 -0.97 -11.71
N HIS A 28 -18.69 -1.02 -11.25
CA HIS A 28 -18.20 -0.30 -10.07
C HIS A 28 -18.25 1.22 -10.25
N VAL A 29 -17.83 1.71 -11.41
CA VAL A 29 -17.98 3.12 -11.82
C VAL A 29 -19.46 3.47 -11.97
N PHE A 30 -20.24 2.62 -12.65
CA PHE A 30 -21.66 2.84 -12.86
C PHE A 30 -22.43 2.98 -11.55
N LEU A 31 -22.08 2.20 -10.52
CA LEU A 31 -22.71 2.19 -9.20
C LEU A 31 -22.13 3.26 -8.24
N CYS A 32 -21.19 4.09 -8.71
CA CYS A 32 -20.57 5.18 -7.96
C CYS A 32 -19.92 4.74 -6.63
N LEU A 33 -19.24 3.60 -6.64
CA LEU A 33 -18.50 3.14 -5.47
C LEU A 33 -17.33 4.09 -5.12
N PRO A 34 -16.94 4.17 -3.83
CA PRO A 34 -16.05 5.22 -3.32
C PRO A 34 -14.70 5.24 -4.02
N PHE A 35 -14.11 4.08 -4.31
CA PHE A 35 -12.80 4.00 -4.97
C PHE A 35 -12.84 3.91 -6.49
N ALA A 36 -14.03 3.98 -7.10
CA ALA A 36 -14.19 3.88 -8.55
C ALA A 36 -13.40 4.96 -9.31
N HIS A 37 -13.25 6.13 -8.67
CA HIS A 37 -12.54 7.30 -9.22
C HIS A 37 -11.05 7.08 -9.45
N PHE A 38 -10.44 6.09 -8.81
CA PHE A 38 -9.02 5.80 -9.02
C PHE A 38 -8.76 5.01 -10.31
N TYR A 39 -9.82 4.53 -10.99
CA TYR A 39 -9.73 3.76 -12.24
C TYR A 39 -8.74 2.58 -12.17
N LEU A 40 -8.42 2.08 -10.97
CA LEU A 40 -7.44 1.02 -10.77
C LEU A 40 -7.87 -0.28 -11.44
N SER A 41 -9.16 -0.58 -11.40
CA SER A 41 -9.74 -1.75 -12.08
C SER A 41 -9.58 -1.68 -13.60
N PHE A 42 -9.59 -0.48 -14.19
CA PHE A 42 -9.35 -0.30 -15.63
C PHE A 42 -7.88 -0.59 -15.99
N TRP A 43 -6.94 0.01 -15.27
CA TRP A 43 -5.50 -0.19 -15.52
C TRP A 43 -5.06 -1.63 -15.22
N SER A 44 -5.56 -2.21 -14.14
CA SER A 44 -5.30 -3.59 -13.75
C SER A 44 -5.87 -4.58 -14.76
N GLY A 45 -7.14 -4.42 -15.18
CA GLY A 45 -7.75 -5.26 -16.21
C GLY A 45 -7.05 -5.16 -17.58
N ILE A 46 -6.74 -3.95 -18.06
CA ILE A 46 -6.06 -3.78 -19.35
C ILE A 46 -4.65 -4.35 -19.34
N SER A 47 -3.88 -4.06 -18.29
CA SER A 47 -2.51 -4.58 -18.19
C SER A 47 -2.50 -6.11 -18.16
N ALA A 48 -3.38 -6.75 -17.40
CA ALA A 48 -3.47 -8.20 -17.36
C ALA A 48 -4.00 -8.82 -18.67
N ALA A 49 -4.94 -8.17 -19.35
CA ALA A 49 -5.42 -8.62 -20.66
C ALA A 49 -4.31 -8.59 -21.71
N ILE A 50 -3.53 -7.50 -21.76
CA ILE A 50 -2.36 -7.37 -22.65
C ILE A 50 -1.33 -8.46 -22.31
N THR A 51 -1.01 -8.65 -21.03
CA THR A 51 -0.07 -9.69 -20.57
C THR A 51 -0.54 -11.09 -20.98
N SER A 52 -1.82 -11.40 -20.82
CA SER A 52 -2.40 -12.70 -21.15
C SER A 52 -2.35 -12.98 -22.65
N VAL A 53 -2.83 -12.04 -23.49
CA VAL A 53 -2.80 -12.19 -24.95
C VAL A 53 -1.37 -12.29 -25.46
N TYR A 54 -0.48 -11.45 -24.95
CA TYR A 54 0.94 -11.47 -25.33
C TYR A 54 1.60 -12.81 -24.96
N ALA A 55 1.32 -13.35 -23.78
CA ALA A 55 1.87 -14.64 -23.35
C ALA A 55 1.33 -15.83 -24.16
N LEU A 56 0.06 -15.81 -24.57
CA LEU A 56 -0.54 -16.86 -25.39
C LEU A 56 0.03 -16.92 -26.82
N LEU A 57 0.60 -15.82 -27.31
CA LEU A 57 1.22 -15.75 -28.63
C LEU A 57 2.70 -16.16 -28.63
N LEU A 58 3.27 -16.42 -27.45
CA LEU A 58 4.68 -16.78 -27.30
C LEU A 58 4.87 -18.26 -27.01
N ASP A 59 5.81 -18.88 -27.72
CA ASP A 59 6.22 -20.27 -27.45
C ASP A 59 7.13 -20.37 -26.20
N TYR A 60 7.81 -19.28 -25.83
CA TYR A 60 8.77 -19.24 -24.72
C TYR A 60 8.72 -17.90 -23.97
N PRO A 61 8.99 -17.89 -22.65
CA PRO A 61 8.95 -16.68 -21.87
C PRO A 61 10.11 -15.74 -22.16
N ASN A 62 9.80 -14.45 -22.31
CA ASN A 62 10.75 -13.41 -22.71
C ASN A 62 10.83 -12.28 -21.66
N LYS A 63 11.88 -11.45 -21.73
CA LYS A 63 12.05 -10.30 -20.81
C LYS A 63 10.88 -9.30 -20.85
N CYS A 64 10.24 -9.13 -22.00
CA CYS A 64 9.06 -8.27 -22.15
C CYS A 64 7.86 -8.83 -21.35
N GLU A 65 7.63 -10.14 -21.43
CA GLU A 65 6.58 -10.81 -20.67
C GLU A 65 6.82 -10.68 -19.16
N LEU A 66 8.06 -10.83 -18.71
CA LEU A 66 8.45 -10.61 -17.31
C LEU A 66 8.06 -9.22 -16.81
N LEU A 67 8.32 -8.18 -17.61
CA LEU A 67 7.97 -6.79 -17.28
C LEU A 67 6.44 -6.62 -17.25
N LEU A 68 5.73 -7.16 -18.24
CA LEU A 68 4.28 -7.09 -18.31
C LEU A 68 3.61 -7.79 -17.12
N GLN A 69 4.11 -8.96 -16.71
CA GLN A 69 3.65 -9.68 -15.52
C GLN A 69 3.90 -8.87 -14.23
N PHE A 70 5.06 -8.23 -14.11
CA PHE A 70 5.37 -7.34 -12.99
C PHE A 70 4.40 -6.15 -12.93
N VAL A 71 4.17 -5.47 -14.05
CA VAL A 71 3.25 -4.33 -14.13
C VAL A 71 1.82 -4.76 -13.80
N SER A 72 1.35 -5.88 -14.34
CA SER A 72 0.00 -6.39 -14.04
C SER A 72 -0.15 -6.81 -12.58
N ALA A 73 0.88 -7.42 -11.97
CA ALA A 73 0.85 -7.81 -10.57
C ALA A 73 0.86 -6.58 -9.65
N PHE A 74 1.58 -5.52 -10.02
CA PHE A 74 1.61 -4.26 -9.28
C PHE A 74 0.23 -3.58 -9.25
N PHE A 75 -0.44 -3.47 -10.39
CA PHE A 75 -1.80 -2.92 -10.44
C PHE A 75 -2.81 -3.80 -9.72
N ALA A 76 -2.73 -5.13 -9.89
CA ALA A 76 -3.59 -6.08 -9.19
C ALA A 76 -3.43 -6.02 -7.66
N PHE A 77 -2.20 -5.82 -7.17
CA PHE A 77 -1.94 -5.61 -5.75
C PHE A 77 -2.63 -4.35 -5.22
N GLY A 78 -2.45 -3.22 -5.91
CA GLY A 78 -3.10 -1.96 -5.54
C GLY A 78 -4.63 -2.05 -5.56
N LEU A 79 -5.19 -2.71 -6.58
CA LEU A 79 -6.63 -2.94 -6.66
C LEU A 79 -7.14 -3.88 -5.57
N SER A 80 -6.42 -4.97 -5.29
CA SER A 80 -6.76 -5.92 -4.23
C SER A 80 -6.85 -5.23 -2.88
N PHE A 81 -5.84 -4.41 -2.55
CA PHE A 81 -5.81 -3.67 -1.30
C PHE A 81 -6.96 -2.67 -1.19
N THR A 82 -7.18 -1.86 -2.23
CA THR A 82 -8.27 -0.86 -2.23
C THR A 82 -9.65 -1.50 -2.20
N ALA A 83 -9.89 -2.58 -2.96
CA ALA A 83 -11.15 -3.30 -2.99
C ALA A 83 -11.45 -4.03 -1.67
N LEU A 84 -10.43 -4.62 -1.02
CA LEU A 84 -10.60 -5.23 0.31
C LEU A 84 -11.02 -4.19 1.35
N ILE A 85 -10.35 -3.03 1.36
CA ILE A 85 -10.69 -1.95 2.28
C ILE A 85 -12.11 -1.45 2.02
N GLU A 86 -12.47 -1.28 0.75
CA GLU A 86 -13.82 -0.89 0.35
C GLU A 86 -14.89 -1.83 0.90
N ASN A 87 -14.72 -3.13 0.65
CA ASN A 87 -15.65 -4.16 1.05
C ASN A 87 -15.83 -4.20 2.58
N VAL A 88 -14.71 -4.15 3.32
CA VAL A 88 -14.74 -4.09 4.79
C VAL A 88 -15.44 -2.82 5.28
N CYS A 89 -15.16 -1.67 4.67
CA CYS A 89 -15.69 -0.40 5.13
C CYS A 89 -17.17 -0.20 4.81
N ILE A 90 -17.63 -0.57 3.61
CA ILE A 90 -19.07 -0.53 3.27
C ILE A 90 -19.86 -1.44 4.21
N ARG A 91 -19.35 -2.66 4.48
CA ARG A 91 -20.00 -3.60 5.40
C ARG A 91 -20.09 -3.05 6.82
N LYS A 92 -19.02 -2.43 7.34
CA LYS A 92 -18.99 -1.87 8.70
C LYS A 92 -19.91 -0.67 8.89
N VAL A 93 -19.94 0.26 7.94
CA VAL A 93 -20.79 1.45 8.05
C VAL A 93 -22.28 1.08 8.00
N HIS A 94 -22.65 0.10 7.19
CA HIS A 94 -24.05 -0.37 7.13
C HIS A 94 -24.53 -1.02 8.43
N LEU A 95 -23.64 -1.70 9.16
CA LEU A 95 -23.95 -2.31 10.46
C LEU A 95 -24.09 -1.28 11.60
N SER A 96 -23.98 0.03 11.30
CA SER A 96 -24.17 1.15 12.24
C SER A 96 -23.32 1.08 13.52
N THR A 97 -22.28 0.26 13.54
CA THR A 97 -21.49 0.01 14.75
C THR A 97 -20.42 1.06 15.01
N ASP A 98 -19.95 1.80 14.00
CA ASP A 98 -18.93 2.85 14.20
C ASP A 98 -18.98 3.97 13.13
N GLN A 99 -19.90 4.93 13.27
CA GLN A 99 -19.89 6.17 12.44
C GLN A 99 -18.63 7.04 12.68
N LEU A 100 -17.86 6.77 13.74
CA LEU A 100 -16.61 7.43 14.11
C LEU A 100 -15.34 6.64 13.72
N SER A 101 -15.49 5.54 12.97
CA SER A 101 -14.37 4.68 12.57
C SER A 101 -13.53 5.25 11.42
N PHE A 102 -12.32 4.72 11.27
CA PHE A 102 -11.44 4.92 10.10
C PHE A 102 -12.18 4.75 8.76
N CYS A 103 -13.14 3.80 8.68
CA CYS A 103 -13.93 3.56 7.49
C CYS A 103 -14.86 4.72 7.13
N ALA A 104 -15.44 5.40 8.13
CA ALA A 104 -16.24 6.59 7.89
C ALA A 104 -15.36 7.72 7.32
N GLY A 105 -14.14 7.90 7.83
CA GLY A 105 -13.17 8.87 7.29
C GLY A 105 -12.82 8.57 5.85
N LEU A 106 -12.45 7.33 5.58
CA LEU A 106 -12.04 6.91 4.25
C LEU A 106 -13.16 7.10 3.20
N LEU A 107 -14.41 6.79 3.56
CA LEU A 107 -15.56 7.05 2.70
C LEU A 107 -15.80 8.55 2.53
N ASN A 108 -15.69 9.35 3.60
CA ASN A 108 -15.92 10.79 3.54
C ASN A 108 -14.93 11.51 2.59
N ARG A 109 -13.68 11.03 2.47
CA ARG A 109 -12.71 11.53 1.47
C ARG A 109 -13.19 11.42 0.04
N THR A 110 -14.00 10.40 -0.24
CA THR A 110 -14.54 10.12 -1.58
C THR A 110 -15.98 10.59 -1.74
N ALA A 111 -16.64 11.01 -0.66
CA ALA A 111 -18.06 11.34 -0.65
C ALA A 111 -18.44 12.45 -1.64
N THR A 112 -17.61 13.50 -1.75
CA THR A 112 -17.87 14.60 -2.72
C THR A 112 -17.88 14.10 -4.17
N LYS A 113 -16.98 13.17 -4.50
CA LYS A 113 -16.88 12.54 -5.81
C LYS A 113 -18.01 11.54 -6.05
N GLN A 114 -18.36 10.76 -5.04
CA GLN A 114 -19.53 9.88 -5.10
C GLN A 114 -20.81 10.67 -5.34
N MET A 115 -21.04 11.77 -4.63
CA MET A 115 -22.22 12.63 -4.84
C MET A 115 -22.27 13.21 -6.25
N GLN A 116 -21.12 13.58 -6.83
CA GLN A 116 -21.06 14.04 -8.23
C GLN A 116 -21.45 12.93 -9.21
N CYS A 117 -20.95 11.71 -8.99
CA CYS A 117 -21.29 10.53 -9.79
C CYS A 117 -22.79 10.18 -9.65
N ASP A 118 -23.32 10.14 -8.43
CA ASP A 118 -24.72 9.83 -8.14
C ASP A 118 -25.67 10.87 -8.75
N ARG A 119 -25.27 12.15 -8.86
CA ARG A 119 -26.08 13.16 -9.58
C ARG A 119 -26.22 12.86 -11.08
N ILE A 120 -25.22 12.26 -11.70
CA ILE A 120 -25.20 11.95 -13.14
C ILE A 120 -25.86 10.60 -13.41
N LEU A 121 -25.48 9.57 -12.65
CA LEU A 121 -25.85 8.18 -12.90
C LEU A 121 -27.01 7.69 -12.02
N GLY A 122 -27.31 8.36 -10.92
CA GLY A 122 -28.29 7.91 -9.92
C GLY A 122 -29.70 7.75 -10.48
N HIS A 123 -30.15 8.65 -11.37
CA HIS A 123 -31.45 8.51 -12.02
C HIS A 123 -31.55 7.22 -12.86
N LEU A 124 -30.49 6.88 -13.58
CA LEU A 124 -30.43 5.67 -14.40
C LEU A 124 -30.33 4.41 -13.52
N GLN A 125 -29.55 4.46 -12.45
CA GLN A 125 -29.44 3.38 -11.45
C GLN A 125 -30.83 3.05 -10.86
N MET A 126 -31.55 4.07 -10.39
CA MET A 126 -32.86 3.89 -9.76
C MET A 126 -33.90 3.34 -10.73
N HIS A 127 -33.91 3.80 -11.98
CA HIS A 127 -34.79 3.25 -13.01
C HIS A 127 -34.52 1.77 -13.33
N LEU A 128 -33.25 1.36 -13.40
CA LEU A 128 -32.90 -0.05 -13.61
C LEU A 128 -33.29 -0.90 -12.41
N LEU A 129 -32.99 -0.45 -11.19
CA LEU A 129 -33.28 -1.20 -9.97
C LEU A 129 -34.78 -1.37 -9.71
N GLN A 130 -35.61 -0.37 -10.03
CA GLN A 130 -37.07 -0.51 -9.96
C GLN A 130 -37.62 -1.61 -10.87
N LYS A 131 -36.93 -1.90 -11.99
CA LYS A 131 -37.36 -2.92 -12.94
C LYS A 131 -36.93 -4.34 -12.52
N PHE A 132 -35.86 -4.46 -11.75
CA PHE A 132 -35.29 -5.75 -11.31
C PHE A 132 -35.60 -6.12 -9.85
N SER A 133 -35.90 -5.14 -8.99
CA SER A 133 -36.17 -5.37 -7.56
C SER A 133 -37.65 -5.55 -7.29
N SER A 134 -38.00 -6.64 -6.61
CA SER A 134 -39.32 -6.89 -6.02
C SER A 134 -39.46 -6.36 -4.58
N GLY A 135 -38.40 -5.78 -4.00
CA GLY A 135 -38.35 -5.24 -2.63
C GLY A 135 -37.91 -3.76 -2.57
N PRO A 136 -37.65 -3.21 -1.37
CA PRO A 136 -37.23 -1.82 -1.20
C PRO A 136 -35.92 -1.54 -1.96
N VAL A 137 -35.97 -0.55 -2.85
CA VAL A 137 -34.91 -0.25 -3.84
C VAL A 137 -33.56 0.03 -3.15
N GLU A 138 -33.55 0.72 -2.02
CA GLU A 138 -32.33 1.07 -1.28
C GLU A 138 -31.55 -0.16 -0.78
N GLN A 139 -32.26 -1.17 -0.27
CA GLN A 139 -31.63 -2.39 0.21
C GLN A 139 -31.07 -3.24 -0.95
N SER A 140 -31.76 -3.23 -2.10
CA SER A 140 -31.27 -3.89 -3.31
C SER A 140 -30.00 -3.23 -3.87
N LEU A 141 -29.92 -1.89 -3.88
CA LEU A 141 -28.74 -1.14 -4.33
C LEU A 141 -27.51 -1.46 -3.46
N HIS A 142 -27.69 -1.48 -2.13
CA HIS A 142 -26.61 -1.78 -1.20
C HIS A 142 -26.06 -3.21 -1.38
N SER A 143 -26.94 -4.20 -1.49
CA SER A 143 -26.55 -5.59 -1.74
C SER A 143 -25.78 -5.74 -3.06
N VAL A 144 -26.20 -5.04 -4.11
CA VAL A 144 -25.51 -5.04 -5.41
C VAL A 144 -24.13 -4.38 -5.29
N ARG A 145 -24.01 -3.24 -4.58
CA ARG A 145 -22.71 -2.57 -4.35
C ARG A 145 -21.73 -3.48 -3.60
N LEU A 146 -22.19 -4.16 -2.54
CA LEU A 146 -21.37 -5.13 -1.81
C LEU A 146 -20.95 -6.32 -2.69
N PHE A 147 -21.88 -6.86 -3.49
CA PHE A 147 -21.59 -7.95 -4.42
C PHE A 147 -20.49 -7.56 -5.42
N VAL A 148 -20.63 -6.40 -6.07
CA VAL A 148 -19.64 -5.88 -7.03
C VAL A 148 -18.28 -5.65 -6.38
N SER A 149 -18.22 -5.00 -5.22
CA SER A 149 -16.96 -4.76 -4.50
C SER A 149 -16.28 -6.07 -4.07
N SER A 150 -17.07 -7.05 -3.61
CA SER A 150 -16.55 -8.38 -3.24
C SER A 150 -16.00 -9.15 -4.44
N LEU A 151 -16.66 -9.04 -5.59
CA LEU A 151 -16.24 -9.71 -6.83
C LEU A 151 -14.94 -9.09 -7.36
N ILE A 152 -14.80 -7.77 -7.35
CA ILE A 152 -13.54 -7.09 -7.71
C ILE A 152 -12.42 -7.52 -6.77
N SER A 153 -12.68 -7.56 -5.47
CA SER A 153 -11.68 -7.99 -4.49
C SER A 153 -11.21 -9.42 -4.77
N PHE A 154 -12.13 -10.35 -5.03
CA PHE A 154 -11.79 -11.73 -5.39
C PHE A 154 -10.95 -11.82 -6.67
N CYS A 155 -11.37 -11.12 -7.73
CA CYS A 155 -10.65 -11.10 -9.00
C CYS A 155 -9.25 -10.51 -8.87
N ALA A 156 -9.12 -9.37 -8.20
CA ALA A 156 -7.83 -8.71 -7.99
C ALA A 156 -6.87 -9.60 -7.18
N ILE A 157 -7.37 -10.30 -6.15
CA ILE A 157 -6.58 -11.26 -5.38
C ILE A 157 -6.13 -12.43 -6.26
N ALA A 158 -7.04 -13.04 -7.01
CA ALA A 158 -6.73 -14.15 -7.90
C ALA A 158 -5.74 -13.76 -9.00
N GLN A 159 -5.91 -12.57 -9.58
CA GLN A 159 -5.02 -11.97 -10.56
C GLN A 159 -3.64 -11.70 -9.96
N PHE A 160 -3.56 -11.14 -8.75
CA PHE A 160 -2.30 -10.90 -8.06
C PHE A 160 -1.51 -12.20 -7.83
N PHE A 161 -2.15 -13.24 -7.28
CA PHE A 161 -1.48 -14.53 -7.05
C PHE A 161 -1.05 -15.19 -8.36
N SER A 162 -1.89 -15.16 -9.39
CA SER A 162 -1.55 -15.68 -10.72
C SER A 162 -0.36 -14.93 -11.32
N GLY A 163 -0.37 -13.60 -11.26
CA GLY A 163 0.71 -12.74 -11.73
C GLY A 163 2.04 -12.98 -11.00
N VAL A 164 2.02 -13.17 -9.68
CA VAL A 164 3.23 -13.46 -8.89
C VAL A 164 3.82 -14.83 -9.25
N ILE A 165 2.99 -15.86 -9.39
CA ILE A 165 3.43 -17.21 -9.79
C ILE A 165 4.05 -17.17 -11.20
N LEU A 166 3.37 -16.51 -12.14
CA LEU A 166 3.85 -16.35 -13.52
C LEU A 166 5.14 -15.53 -13.57
N PHE A 167 5.24 -14.43 -12.82
CA PHE A 167 6.46 -13.64 -12.70
C PHE A 167 7.63 -14.47 -12.18
N GLY A 168 7.41 -15.27 -11.14
CA GLY A 168 8.44 -16.18 -10.60
C GLY A 168 8.90 -17.22 -11.62
N TYR A 169 7.97 -17.78 -12.40
CA TYR A 169 8.28 -18.71 -13.49
C TYR A 169 9.09 -18.03 -14.60
N SER A 170 8.64 -16.86 -15.08
CA SER A 170 9.31 -16.10 -16.14
C SER A 170 10.69 -15.61 -15.70
N ALA A 171 10.85 -15.20 -14.43
CA ALA A 171 12.13 -14.78 -13.88
C ALA A 171 13.14 -15.94 -13.84
N ARG A 172 12.69 -17.13 -13.43
CA ARG A 172 13.51 -18.34 -13.41
C ARG A 172 13.91 -18.77 -14.83
N SER A 173 12.98 -18.73 -15.77
CA SER A 173 13.23 -19.12 -17.16
C SER A 173 14.22 -18.17 -17.85
N ASN A 174 14.06 -16.86 -17.65
CA ASN A 174 14.95 -15.82 -18.18
C ASN A 174 16.30 -15.71 -17.43
N ARG A 175 16.54 -16.53 -16.39
CA ARG A 175 17.69 -16.44 -15.48
C ARG A 175 17.91 -15.02 -14.97
N PHE A 176 16.83 -14.30 -14.69
CA PHE A 176 16.91 -12.91 -14.24
C PHE A 176 17.46 -12.86 -12.81
N GLN A 177 18.72 -12.44 -12.68
CA GLN A 177 19.35 -12.26 -11.37
C GLN A 177 19.09 -10.84 -10.89
N LEU A 178 18.17 -10.68 -9.94
CA LEU A 178 18.00 -9.44 -9.20
C LEU A 178 19.25 -9.22 -8.33
N SER A 179 20.15 -8.35 -8.80
CA SER A 179 21.30 -7.92 -7.99
C SER A 179 20.84 -7.25 -6.69
N SER A 180 21.67 -7.32 -5.65
CA SER A 180 21.41 -6.63 -4.38
C SER A 180 21.19 -5.13 -4.58
N SER A 181 21.89 -4.50 -5.52
CA SER A 181 21.73 -3.08 -5.86
C SER A 181 20.31 -2.73 -6.30
N HIS A 182 19.59 -3.61 -7.00
CA HIS A 182 18.19 -3.38 -7.36
C HIS A 182 17.28 -3.36 -6.13
N TRP A 183 17.52 -4.28 -5.18
CA TRP A 183 16.76 -4.32 -3.93
C TRP A 183 16.99 -3.08 -3.08
N HIS A 184 18.24 -2.61 -2.96
CA HIS A 184 18.54 -1.32 -2.32
C HIS A 184 17.83 -0.15 -2.99
N CYS A 185 17.78 -0.12 -4.32
CA CYS A 185 17.04 0.92 -5.04
C CYS A 185 15.54 0.89 -4.70
N ILE A 186 14.91 -0.30 -4.72
CA ILE A 186 13.49 -0.47 -4.40
C ILE A 186 13.19 -0.05 -2.96
N PHE A 187 13.93 -0.59 -1.99
CA PHE A 187 13.72 -0.23 -0.58
C PHE A 187 14.02 1.25 -0.31
N GLY A 188 15.06 1.82 -0.93
CA GLY A 188 15.38 3.24 -0.83
C GLY A 188 14.26 4.15 -1.33
N LEU A 189 13.67 3.84 -2.50
CA LEU A 189 12.53 4.59 -3.04
C LEU A 189 11.30 4.46 -2.12
N ILE A 190 11.00 3.26 -1.64
CA ILE A 190 9.88 3.03 -0.71
C ILE A 190 10.08 3.83 0.57
N VAL A 191 11.27 3.78 1.19
CA VAL A 191 11.56 4.52 2.42
C VAL A 191 11.46 6.02 2.23
N LEU A 192 11.85 6.56 1.06
CA LEU A 192 11.67 7.98 0.74
C LEU A 192 10.20 8.36 0.59
N LEU A 193 9.39 7.54 -0.06
CA LEU A 193 7.94 7.75 -0.15
C LEU A 193 7.29 7.67 1.25
N LEU A 194 7.69 6.72 2.08
CA LEU A 194 7.22 6.65 3.47
C LEU A 194 7.70 7.85 4.28
N SER A 195 8.88 8.40 4.00
CA SER A 195 9.39 9.60 4.68
C SER A 195 8.51 10.82 4.43
N THR A 196 7.99 11.03 3.22
CA THR A 196 7.12 12.19 2.95
C THR A 196 5.82 12.09 3.74
N ILE A 197 5.23 10.89 3.78
CA ILE A 197 4.03 10.60 4.57
C ILE A 197 4.34 10.75 6.07
N HIS A 198 5.51 10.31 6.53
CA HIS A 198 5.96 10.43 7.92
C HIS A 198 6.03 11.88 8.41
N SER A 199 6.60 12.76 7.59
CA SER A 199 6.66 14.18 7.89
C SER A 199 5.28 14.83 7.81
N HIS A 200 4.45 14.43 6.84
CA HIS A 200 3.12 15.02 6.67
C HIS A 200 2.16 14.71 7.84
N TYR A 201 2.19 13.47 8.36
CA TYR A 201 1.33 13.03 9.46
C TYR A 201 1.90 13.28 10.86
N CYS A 202 2.99 14.05 10.95
CA CYS A 202 3.64 14.44 12.20
C CYS A 202 3.93 13.22 13.09
N ALA A 203 4.42 12.14 12.49
CA ALA A 203 4.65 10.91 13.22
C ALA A 203 5.79 11.08 14.25
N PRO A 204 5.78 10.36 15.38
CA PRO A 204 6.84 10.46 16.38
C PRO A 204 8.24 10.37 15.76
N MET A 205 9.15 11.19 16.27
CA MET A 205 10.54 11.34 15.87
C MET A 205 10.76 11.84 14.42
N PHE A 206 9.76 12.47 13.78
CA PHE A 206 9.92 12.99 12.41
C PHE A 206 11.00 14.06 12.27
N PHE A 207 11.24 14.86 13.31
CA PHE A 207 12.28 15.89 13.34
C PHE A 207 13.71 15.36 13.18
N THR A 208 13.93 14.07 13.46
CA THR A 208 15.27 13.45 13.37
C THR A 208 15.76 13.33 11.92
N ASN A 209 14.87 13.39 10.93
CA ASN A 209 15.18 13.22 9.51
C ASN A 209 16.01 11.95 9.20
N ILE A 210 15.96 10.93 10.07
CA ILE A 210 16.67 9.66 9.84
C ILE A 210 16.00 8.86 8.72
N VAL A 211 14.68 8.84 8.64
CA VAL A 211 13.93 8.15 7.57
C VAL A 211 14.38 8.60 6.16
N PRO A 212 14.36 9.91 5.81
CA PRO A 212 14.80 10.34 4.49
C PRO A 212 16.31 10.13 4.27
N LEU A 213 17.12 10.25 5.33
CA LEU A 213 18.56 10.01 5.25
C LEU A 213 18.87 8.55 4.88
N VAL A 214 18.23 7.57 5.51
CA VAL A 214 18.41 6.15 5.19
C VAL A 214 17.90 5.84 3.78
N GLY A 215 16.78 6.42 3.37
CA GLY A 215 16.24 6.28 2.02
C GLY A 215 17.23 6.78 0.95
N LEU A 216 17.74 8.01 1.11
CA LEU A 216 18.76 8.58 0.21
C LEU A 216 20.05 7.76 0.21
N TYR A 217 20.51 7.31 1.38
CA TYR A 217 21.70 6.50 1.51
C TYR A 217 21.59 5.19 0.73
N SER A 218 20.45 4.51 0.82
CA SER A 218 20.20 3.26 0.08
C SER A 218 20.20 3.48 -1.44
N LEU A 219 19.64 4.60 -1.93
CA LEU A 219 19.73 4.97 -3.34
C LEU A 219 21.16 5.22 -3.79
N ILE A 220 21.93 5.99 -3.00
CA ILE A 220 23.34 6.26 -3.28
C ILE A 220 24.14 4.95 -3.31
N PHE A 221 23.90 4.05 -2.36
CA PHE A 221 24.53 2.73 -2.32
C PHE A 221 24.21 1.88 -3.55
N ALA A 222 22.97 1.94 -4.05
CA ALA A 222 22.54 1.22 -5.24
C ALA A 222 23.31 1.64 -6.52
N LEU A 223 23.81 2.87 -6.59
CA LEU A 223 24.62 3.36 -7.70
C LEU A 223 26.01 2.73 -7.80
N PHE A 224 26.49 2.06 -6.74
CA PHE A 224 27.79 1.40 -6.73
C PHE A 224 27.66 -0.08 -7.14
N PRO A 225 28.03 -0.45 -8.39
CA PRO A 225 27.89 -1.82 -8.86
C PRO A 225 28.82 -2.79 -8.12
N ARG A 226 28.34 -4.03 -7.97
CA ARG A 226 29.05 -5.14 -7.29
C ARG A 226 30.32 -5.59 -8.03
N VAL A 227 30.40 -5.34 -9.34
CA VAL A 227 31.51 -5.75 -10.22
C VAL A 227 32.44 -4.57 -10.43
N SER A 228 33.42 -4.41 -9.54
CA SER A 228 34.48 -3.42 -9.73
C SER A 228 35.82 -3.98 -9.23
N PRO A 229 36.95 -3.62 -9.87
CA PRO A 229 38.29 -4.08 -9.47
C PRO A 229 38.56 -3.94 -7.96
N ASN A 230 39.38 -4.84 -7.42
CA ASN A 230 39.66 -5.11 -5.99
C ASN A 230 39.63 -3.90 -5.04
N SER A 231 40.08 -2.71 -5.46
CA SER A 231 40.09 -1.52 -4.61
C SER A 231 38.70 -0.97 -4.28
N ARG A 232 37.69 -1.13 -5.15
CA ARG A 232 36.32 -0.67 -4.87
C ARG A 232 35.50 -1.67 -4.04
N PHE A 233 36.00 -2.90 -3.88
CA PHE A 233 35.34 -3.91 -3.06
C PHE A 233 35.38 -3.54 -1.57
N ALA A 234 36.56 -3.17 -1.06
CA ALA A 234 36.72 -2.71 0.32
C ALA A 234 35.91 -1.44 0.62
N PHE A 235 35.84 -0.51 -0.34
CA PHE A 235 35.02 0.70 -0.22
C PHE A 235 33.52 0.38 -0.16
N ARG A 236 33.02 -0.53 -1.02
CA ARG A 236 31.62 -0.96 -0.99
C ARG A 236 31.27 -1.71 0.29
N GLN A 237 32.18 -2.52 0.82
CA GLN A 237 32.00 -3.16 2.14
C GLN A 237 31.93 -2.14 3.27
N PHE A 238 32.80 -1.12 3.28
CA PHE A 238 32.72 -0.04 4.24
C PHE A 238 31.37 0.69 4.19
N LEU A 239 30.90 1.03 2.99
CA LEU A 239 29.57 1.61 2.80
C LEU A 239 28.47 0.66 3.28
N ALA A 240 28.58 -0.65 3.03
CA ALA A 240 27.61 -1.61 3.52
C ALA A 240 27.55 -1.62 5.07
N ILE A 241 28.69 -1.57 5.76
CA ILE A 241 28.74 -1.50 7.24
C ILE A 241 28.08 -0.21 7.77
N VAL A 242 28.35 0.93 7.14
CA VAL A 242 27.68 2.20 7.47
C VAL A 242 26.17 2.10 7.22
N GLY A 243 25.77 1.46 6.11
CA GLY A 243 24.38 1.15 5.78
C GLY A 243 23.69 0.29 6.83
N VAL A 244 24.36 -0.75 7.36
CA VAL A 244 23.85 -1.56 8.47
C VAL A 244 23.61 -0.67 9.69
N ALA A 245 24.57 0.17 10.09
CA ALA A 245 24.43 1.05 11.25
C ALA A 245 23.27 2.04 11.10
N LEU A 246 23.07 2.60 9.90
CA LEU A 246 21.94 3.48 9.61
C LEU A 246 20.60 2.75 9.61
N ALA A 247 20.54 1.55 9.03
CA ALA A 247 19.33 0.75 8.98
C ALA A 247 18.92 0.22 10.37
N THR A 248 19.89 -0.14 11.23
CA THR A 248 19.62 -0.51 12.63
C THR A 248 19.18 0.69 13.45
N ALA A 249 19.77 1.88 13.23
CA ALA A 249 19.30 3.11 13.84
C ALA A 249 17.84 3.40 13.45
N LEU A 250 17.49 3.27 12.16
CA LEU A 250 16.10 3.41 11.70
C LEU A 250 15.17 2.39 12.38
N ALA A 251 15.56 1.12 12.47
CA ALA A 251 14.76 0.08 13.14
C ALA A 251 14.56 0.39 14.64
N SER A 252 15.59 0.88 15.32
CA SER A 252 15.52 1.29 16.72
C SER A 252 14.57 2.47 16.93
N ILE A 253 14.62 3.48 16.05
CA ILE A 253 13.76 4.66 16.12
C ILE A 253 12.31 4.29 15.81
N CYS A 254 12.06 3.41 14.84
CA CYS A 254 10.71 2.92 14.55
C CYS A 254 10.13 2.17 15.76
N SER A 255 10.94 1.33 16.40
CA SER A 255 10.53 0.59 17.61
C SER A 255 10.24 1.54 18.78
N PHE A 256 11.10 2.53 19.00
CA PHE A 256 10.90 3.55 20.02
C PHE A 256 9.69 4.45 19.73
N SER A 257 9.47 4.80 18.46
CA SER A 257 8.32 5.60 18.02
C SER A 257 7.01 4.85 18.25
N PHE A 258 6.99 3.54 17.98
CA PHE A 258 5.84 2.68 18.28
C PHE A 258 5.56 2.61 19.79
N PHE A 259 6.61 2.46 20.61
CA PHE A 259 6.50 2.51 22.07
C PHE A 259 5.94 3.85 22.57
N CYS A 260 6.44 4.96 22.04
CA CYS A 260 5.96 6.30 22.37
C CYS A 260 4.50 6.50 21.98
N TRP A 261 4.10 6.05 20.79
CA TRP A 261 2.72 6.11 20.33
C TRP A 261 1.78 5.28 21.23
N ALA A 262 2.14 4.03 21.52
CA ALA A 262 1.34 3.14 22.38
C ALA A 262 1.15 3.72 23.78
N ASN A 263 2.20 4.31 24.36
CA ASN A 263 2.12 4.93 25.68
C ASN A 263 1.34 6.26 25.68
N ARG A 264 1.42 7.06 24.60
CA ARG A 264 0.61 8.28 24.47
C ARG A 264 -0.88 7.95 24.50
N GLN A 265 -1.31 6.88 23.80
CA GLN A 265 -2.70 6.44 23.82
C GLN A 265 -3.15 5.91 25.19
N ASN A 266 -2.30 5.14 25.86
CA ASN A 266 -2.61 4.62 27.19
C ASN A 266 -2.71 5.73 28.26
N HIS A 267 -1.89 6.78 28.16
CA HIS A 267 -1.95 7.93 29.07
C HIS A 267 -3.21 8.79 28.87
N LEU A 268 -3.62 9.04 27.62
CA LEU A 268 -4.87 9.77 27.33
C LEU A 268 -6.10 9.05 27.90
N ARG A 269 -6.07 7.71 27.90
CA ARG A 269 -7.18 6.88 28.39
C ARG A 269 -7.25 6.77 29.93
N ARG A 270 -6.15 7.04 30.65
CA ARG A 270 -6.07 6.86 32.10
C ARG A 270 -6.27 8.11 32.95
N GLY A 271 -6.48 9.28 32.34
CA GLY A 271 -6.83 10.51 33.06
C GLY A 271 -5.79 10.88 34.13
N ASN A 272 -4.79 11.68 33.74
CA ASN A 272 -3.92 12.46 34.64
C ASN A 272 -3.65 11.84 36.03
N GLU A 273 -2.68 10.93 36.12
CA GLU A 273 -1.90 10.77 37.36
C GLU A 273 -0.41 10.74 37.02
N GLY A 274 0.32 11.45 37.88
CA GLY A 274 1.65 12.01 37.66
C GLY A 274 2.76 10.98 37.45
N ASP A 275 3.89 11.53 37.01
CA ASP A 275 5.20 10.88 36.93
C ASP A 275 5.29 9.70 35.97
N GLY A 276 5.07 10.00 34.68
CA GLY A 276 5.52 9.11 33.61
C GLY A 276 7.04 8.87 33.72
N PHE A 277 7.45 7.60 33.65
CA PHE A 277 8.85 7.15 33.52
C PHE A 277 9.68 8.14 32.69
N GLY A 278 10.89 8.51 33.15
CA GLY A 278 11.72 9.54 32.50
C GLY A 278 11.94 9.35 30.99
N VAL A 279 11.85 8.11 30.49
CA VAL A 279 11.92 7.76 29.06
C VAL A 279 10.76 8.35 28.25
N LEU A 280 9.57 8.53 28.84
CA LEU A 280 8.39 9.11 28.18
C LEU A 280 8.56 10.60 27.86
N ARG A 281 9.50 11.29 28.51
CA ARG A 281 9.83 12.69 28.19
C ARG A 281 10.35 12.84 26.76
N PHE A 282 11.11 11.85 26.28
CA PHE A 282 11.62 11.85 24.90
C PHE A 282 10.52 11.70 23.85
N CYS A 283 9.37 11.11 24.21
CA CYS A 283 8.22 10.98 23.31
C CYS A 283 7.53 12.33 23.01
N ARG A 284 7.76 13.36 23.83
CA ARG A 284 7.15 14.70 23.66
C ARG A 284 8.12 15.76 23.13
N MET A 285 9.42 15.44 22.99
CA MET A 285 10.43 16.40 22.52
C MET A 285 10.64 16.29 21.00
N PRO A 286 10.73 17.42 20.26
CA PRO A 286 10.49 18.80 20.66
C PRO A 286 8.99 19.17 20.58
N GLU A 287 8.42 19.57 21.71
CA GLU A 287 6.97 19.82 21.87
C GLU A 287 6.41 20.84 20.87
N ARG A 288 7.08 22.00 20.74
CA ARG A 288 6.68 23.08 19.81
C ARG A 288 6.58 22.61 18.35
N THR A 289 7.47 21.71 17.92
CA THR A 289 7.46 21.22 16.53
C THR A 289 6.30 20.27 16.27
N TYR A 290 5.95 19.43 17.25
CA TYR A 290 4.77 18.57 17.16
C TYR A 290 3.49 19.38 17.18
N GLU A 291 3.36 20.34 18.10
CA GLU A 291 2.16 21.18 18.20
C GLU A 291 1.94 22.00 16.93
N HIS A 292 3.02 22.57 16.36
CA HIS A 292 2.93 23.30 15.11
C HIS A 292 2.49 22.38 13.95
N CYS A 293 3.10 21.20 13.84
CA CYS A 293 2.77 20.24 12.79
C CYS A 293 1.33 19.70 12.94
N GLU A 294 0.93 19.30 14.15
CA GLU A 294 -0.44 18.81 14.42
C GLU A 294 -1.47 19.90 14.12
N ARG A 295 -1.21 21.16 14.48
CA ARG A 295 -2.07 22.29 14.13
C ARG A 295 -2.22 22.49 12.62
N VAL A 296 -1.11 22.49 11.87
CA VAL A 296 -1.16 22.62 10.41
C VAL A 296 -1.94 21.46 9.78
N LEU A 297 -1.76 20.25 10.31
CA LEU A 297 -2.48 19.07 9.87
C LEU A 297 -3.99 19.18 10.16
N ASP A 298 -4.39 19.63 11.35
CA ASP A 298 -5.81 19.82 11.71
C ASP A 298 -6.53 20.84 10.82
N PHE A 299 -5.84 21.89 10.40
CA PHE A 299 -6.40 22.91 9.50
C PHE A 299 -6.25 22.58 8.01
N SER A 300 -5.79 21.39 7.67
CA SER A 300 -5.69 20.95 6.27
C SER A 300 -6.96 20.26 5.79
N PHE A 301 -7.35 20.47 4.52
CA PHE A 301 -8.44 19.70 3.92
C PHE A 301 -8.02 18.24 3.76
N PRO A 302 -8.86 17.25 4.11
CA PRO A 302 -10.29 17.35 4.42
C PRO A 302 -10.64 17.50 5.92
N TYR A 303 -9.67 17.58 6.82
CA TYR A 303 -9.90 17.53 8.27
C TYR A 303 -10.65 18.73 8.83
N LEU A 304 -10.64 19.87 8.13
CA LEU A 304 -11.39 21.07 8.51
C LEU A 304 -12.88 20.80 8.72
N ASP A 305 -13.46 19.92 7.92
CA ASP A 305 -14.92 19.66 7.91
C ASP A 305 -15.30 18.41 8.73
N TRP A 306 -14.34 17.78 9.40
CA TRP A 306 -14.53 16.49 10.06
C TRP A 306 -14.56 16.62 11.59
N PRO A 307 -15.30 15.76 12.30
CA PRO A 307 -15.27 15.74 13.77
C PRO A 307 -13.89 15.30 14.27
N MET A 308 -13.40 15.97 15.32
CA MET A 308 -12.03 15.76 15.85
C MET A 308 -11.75 14.30 16.22
N GLU A 309 -12.72 13.58 16.77
CA GLU A 309 -12.58 12.15 17.10
C GLU A 309 -12.26 11.27 15.87
N GLN A 310 -12.87 11.57 14.73
CA GLN A 310 -12.62 10.87 13.47
C GLN A 310 -11.23 11.21 12.89
N VAL A 311 -10.81 12.46 13.04
CA VAL A 311 -9.47 12.93 12.64
C VAL A 311 -8.40 12.24 13.47
N GLU A 312 -8.57 12.15 14.79
CA GLU A 312 -7.64 11.45 15.68
C GLU A 312 -7.53 9.96 15.37
N ASN A 313 -8.67 9.29 15.11
CA ASN A 313 -8.71 7.88 14.71
C ASN A 313 -7.98 7.65 13.39
N GLU A 314 -8.18 8.51 12.40
CA GLU A 314 -7.49 8.39 11.11
C GLU A 314 -5.97 8.58 11.27
N LYS A 315 -5.55 9.64 11.97
CA LYS A 315 -4.12 9.89 12.26
C LYS A 315 -3.48 8.72 13.00
N ALA A 316 -4.18 8.11 13.95
CA ALA A 316 -3.69 6.96 14.68
C ALA A 316 -3.45 5.76 13.74
N VAL A 317 -4.44 5.40 12.91
CA VAL A 317 -4.30 4.28 11.97
C VAL A 317 -3.17 4.54 10.97
N VAL A 318 -3.09 5.73 10.39
CA VAL A 318 -2.02 6.07 9.42
C VAL A 318 -0.64 5.96 10.07
N ARG A 319 -0.46 6.47 11.30
CA ARG A 319 0.81 6.38 12.04
C ARG A 319 1.20 4.92 12.33
N ILE A 320 0.26 4.06 12.73
CA ILE A 320 0.52 2.63 12.94
C ILE A 320 0.99 1.96 11.65
N VAL A 321 0.24 2.14 10.56
CA VAL A 321 0.54 1.53 9.26
C VAL A 321 1.92 1.99 8.79
N LEU A 322 2.19 3.29 8.86
CA LEU A 322 3.46 3.87 8.48
C LEU A 322 4.64 3.30 9.28
N HIS A 323 4.51 3.22 10.61
CA HIS A 323 5.57 2.64 11.45
C HIS A 323 5.79 1.15 11.18
N SER A 324 4.72 0.40 10.90
CA SER A 324 4.83 -1.01 10.53
C SER A 324 5.53 -1.20 9.18
N LEU A 325 5.23 -0.35 8.19
CA LEU A 325 5.91 -0.40 6.89
C LEU A 325 7.37 0.02 7.01
N LEU A 326 7.65 1.07 7.78
CA LEU A 326 9.03 1.52 8.03
C LEU A 326 9.84 0.46 8.80
N SER A 327 9.25 -0.25 9.76
CA SER A 327 9.96 -1.32 10.48
C SER A 327 10.27 -2.51 9.57
N VAL A 328 9.33 -2.92 8.71
CA VAL A 328 9.56 -3.97 7.70
C VAL A 328 10.65 -3.54 6.72
N CYS A 329 10.62 -2.29 6.24
CA CYS A 329 11.67 -1.77 5.36
C CYS A 329 13.02 -1.69 6.06
N ALA A 330 13.06 -1.27 7.32
CA ALA A 330 14.29 -1.18 8.10
C ALA A 330 14.91 -2.57 8.31
N ILE A 331 14.12 -3.57 8.68
CA ILE A 331 14.59 -4.96 8.81
C ILE A 331 15.10 -5.49 7.48
N GLY A 332 14.36 -5.26 6.38
CA GLY A 332 14.77 -5.64 5.03
C GLY A 332 16.11 -5.01 4.63
N LEU A 333 16.28 -3.71 4.88
CA LEU A 333 17.53 -3.00 4.62
C LEU A 333 18.69 -3.51 5.48
N VAL A 334 18.47 -3.81 6.76
CA VAL A 334 19.49 -4.43 7.63
C VAL A 334 19.93 -5.76 7.02
N SER A 335 19.00 -6.64 6.62
CA SER A 335 19.32 -7.92 6.00
C SER A 335 20.12 -7.77 4.69
N LEU A 336 19.73 -6.81 3.84
CA LEU A 336 20.42 -6.56 2.57
C LEU A 336 21.83 -6.00 2.78
N PHE A 337 21.99 -5.00 3.65
CA PHE A 337 23.31 -4.43 3.94
C PHE A 337 24.22 -5.44 4.66
N MET A 338 23.69 -6.25 5.57
CA MET A 338 24.44 -7.34 6.20
C MET A 338 24.93 -8.37 5.18
N SER A 339 24.07 -8.73 4.21
CA SER A 339 24.47 -9.62 3.11
C SER A 339 25.57 -9.00 2.25
N ASP A 340 25.46 -7.72 1.87
CA ASP A 340 26.51 -7.05 1.08
C ASP A 340 27.81 -6.81 1.88
N ALA A 341 27.74 -6.68 3.20
CA ALA A 341 28.92 -6.48 4.06
C ALA A 341 29.72 -7.79 4.27
N PHE A 342 29.02 -8.91 4.50
CA PHE A 342 29.64 -10.15 4.98
C PHE A 342 29.53 -11.34 4.01
N CYS A 343 28.55 -11.38 3.10
CA CYS A 343 28.45 -12.46 2.12
C CYS A 343 29.31 -12.16 0.89
N VAL A 344 30.54 -12.68 0.90
CA VAL A 344 31.41 -12.77 -0.26
C VAL A 344 30.90 -13.92 -1.15
N THR A 345 30.16 -13.58 -2.21
CA THR A 345 29.89 -14.50 -3.33
C THR A 345 30.13 -13.77 -4.63
#